data_AF-A0A2D5K601-F1
#
_entry.id   AF-A0A2D5K601-F1
#
_cell.length_a   1.000
_cell.length_b   1.000
_cell.length_c   1.000
_cell.angle_alpha   90.00
_cell.angle_beta   90.00
_cell.angle_gamma   90.00
#
_symmetry.space_group_name_H-M   'P 1'
#
loop_
_entity.id
_entity.type
_entity.pdbx_description
1 polymer ?
#
loop_
_entity_poly.entity_id
_entity_poly.type
_entity_poly.pdbx_seq_one_letter_code
_entity_poly.pdbx_strand_id
1 'polypeptide(L)'
;MKVYEILIFIIFTFNYVNSQPKIPVEKWNGKTILLVGAHPDDDYQSHGTLALLNKNSNRIFILTLTTGNVGTKDLSISKNDLSIIRRKEQIEAMKVLGLSEDQYINLGYDDGRLEFSDREEIIGKIVYYIRKIKPDVLMSFDPGYNYQLWHKSDHRASAYLTADAVRA
;
A
#
# COMPACT_ATOMS: atom_id res chain seq x y z
N MET A 1 -66.87 -16.92 -8.16
CA MET A 1 -66.09 -15.73 -8.59
C MET A 1 -64.70 -15.85 -7.97
N LYS A 2 -63.73 -16.43 -8.70
CA LYS A 2 -62.38 -16.71 -8.19
C LYS A 2 -61.42 -15.66 -8.76
N VAL A 3 -60.93 -14.79 -7.91
CA VAL A 3 -59.87 -13.82 -8.25
C VAL A 3 -58.56 -14.47 -7.79
N TYR A 4 -57.69 -14.79 -8.75
CA TYR A 4 -56.35 -15.29 -8.46
C TYR A 4 -55.44 -14.09 -8.17
N GLU A 5 -54.97 -13.98 -6.94
CA GLU A 5 -53.89 -13.05 -6.57
C GLU A 5 -52.58 -13.56 -7.17
N ILE A 6 -52.01 -12.78 -8.09
CA ILE A 6 -50.63 -12.99 -8.56
C ILE A 6 -49.75 -12.05 -7.76
N LEU A 7 -49.13 -12.58 -6.69
CA LEU A 7 -48.00 -11.95 -6.01
C LEU A 7 -46.74 -12.18 -6.85
N ILE A 8 -46.28 -11.14 -7.55
CA ILE A 8 -44.96 -11.14 -8.20
C ILE A 8 -43.91 -10.84 -7.14
N PHE A 9 -43.22 -11.87 -6.67
CA PHE A 9 -42.02 -11.72 -5.84
C PHE A 9 -40.84 -11.36 -6.76
N ILE A 10 -40.47 -10.08 -6.81
CA ILE A 10 -39.23 -9.65 -7.46
C ILE A 10 -38.07 -9.98 -6.52
N ILE A 11 -37.38 -11.09 -6.79
CA ILE A 11 -36.12 -11.42 -6.12
C ILE A 11 -35.05 -10.49 -6.70
N PHE A 12 -34.78 -9.39 -6.00
CA PHE A 12 -33.55 -8.62 -6.23
C PHE A 12 -32.38 -9.45 -5.75
N THR A 13 -31.71 -10.14 -6.67
CA THR A 13 -30.37 -10.67 -6.42
C THR A 13 -29.42 -9.48 -6.31
N PHE A 14 -29.19 -9.02 -5.09
CA PHE A 14 -28.02 -8.20 -4.79
C PHE A 14 -26.79 -9.04 -5.13
N ASN A 15 -26.23 -8.85 -6.32
CA ASN A 15 -24.87 -9.27 -6.60
C ASN A 15 -23.97 -8.41 -5.71
N TYR A 16 -23.72 -8.88 -4.49
CA TYR A 16 -22.55 -8.44 -3.74
C TYR A 16 -21.34 -8.77 -4.61
N VAL A 17 -20.78 -7.76 -5.26
CA VAL A 17 -19.45 -7.86 -5.85
C VAL A 17 -18.52 -8.02 -4.66
N ASN A 18 -18.25 -9.27 -4.29
CA ASN A 18 -17.21 -9.57 -3.33
C ASN A 18 -15.90 -9.09 -3.96
N SER A 19 -15.33 -8.00 -3.44
CA SER A 19 -13.99 -7.49 -3.77
C SER A 19 -12.87 -8.47 -3.37
N GLN A 20 -13.20 -9.72 -3.08
CA GLN A 20 -12.28 -10.75 -2.66
C GLN A 20 -11.62 -11.36 -3.90
N PRO A 21 -10.32 -11.65 -3.85
CA PRO A 21 -9.65 -12.33 -4.95
C PRO A 21 -10.26 -13.73 -5.14
N LYS A 22 -10.36 -14.17 -6.40
CA LYS A 22 -10.89 -15.50 -6.74
C LYS A 22 -10.12 -16.64 -6.07
N ILE A 23 -8.81 -16.43 -5.90
CA ILE A 23 -7.92 -17.31 -5.14
C ILE A 23 -7.65 -16.61 -3.80
N PRO A 24 -7.92 -17.25 -2.66
CA PRO A 24 -7.59 -16.71 -1.34
C PRO A 24 -6.11 -16.30 -1.23
N VAL A 25 -5.83 -15.21 -0.51
CA VAL A 25 -4.49 -14.60 -0.41
C VAL A 25 -3.46 -15.60 0.11
N GLU A 26 -3.84 -16.45 1.06
CA GLU A 26 -3.00 -17.50 1.64
C GLU A 26 -2.64 -18.62 0.65
N LYS A 27 -3.27 -18.67 -0.53
CA LYS A 27 -2.99 -19.64 -1.60
C LYS A 27 -2.22 -19.04 -2.78
N TRP A 28 -1.89 -17.75 -2.74
CA TRP A 28 -1.07 -17.14 -3.78
C TRP A 28 0.36 -17.70 -3.75
N ASN A 29 0.87 -18.04 -4.92
CA ASN A 29 2.21 -18.57 -5.14
C ASN A 29 2.76 -18.06 -6.48
N GLY A 30 4.07 -17.80 -6.54
CA GLY A 30 4.74 -17.33 -7.75
C GLY A 30 4.30 -15.93 -8.20
N LYS A 31 3.66 -15.14 -7.33
CA LYS A 31 3.23 -13.77 -7.62
C LYS A 31 4.31 -12.77 -7.31
N THR A 32 4.32 -11.65 -8.05
CA THR A 32 5.06 -10.44 -7.70
C THR A 32 4.12 -9.45 -7.03
N ILE A 33 4.46 -9.02 -5.83
CA ILE A 33 3.66 -8.12 -5.00
C ILE A 33 4.44 -6.82 -4.81
N LEU A 34 3.78 -5.68 -5.01
CA LEU A 34 4.31 -4.37 -4.68
C LEU A 34 3.44 -3.72 -3.62
N LEU A 35 3.98 -3.48 -2.43
CA LEU A 35 3.35 -2.68 -1.39
C LEU A 35 3.83 -1.23 -1.52
N VAL A 36 2.89 -0.29 -1.61
CA VAL A 36 3.16 1.15 -1.61
C VAL A 36 2.62 1.79 -0.33
N GLY A 37 3.53 2.30 0.49
CA GLY A 37 3.26 3.01 1.75
C GLY A 37 3.80 4.44 1.73
N ALA A 38 3.44 5.27 2.71
CA ALA A 38 3.92 6.64 2.78
C ALA A 38 5.28 6.74 3.50
N HIS A 39 5.46 6.02 4.61
CA HIS A 39 6.65 6.11 5.46
C HIS A 39 7.30 4.72 5.63
N PRO A 40 8.62 4.68 5.95
CA PRO A 40 9.21 3.48 6.53
C PRO A 40 8.50 3.17 7.84
N ASP A 41 8.16 1.90 8.06
CA ASP A 41 7.24 1.31 9.03
C ASP A 41 5.84 0.97 8.51
N ASP A 42 5.27 1.67 7.52
CA ASP A 42 3.86 1.49 7.14
C ASP A 42 3.49 0.04 6.73
N ASP A 43 4.47 -0.74 6.29
CA ASP A 43 4.32 -2.17 5.99
C ASP A 43 3.98 -3.02 7.23
N TYR A 44 4.21 -2.52 8.45
CA TYR A 44 3.92 -3.21 9.72
C TYR A 44 2.47 -3.70 9.82
N GLN A 45 1.53 -2.94 9.25
CA GLN A 45 0.11 -3.28 9.24
C GLN A 45 -0.18 -4.58 8.50
N SER A 46 0.75 -5.02 7.65
CA SER A 46 0.64 -6.19 6.80
C SER A 46 1.73 -7.23 7.02
N HIS A 47 2.64 -7.06 7.99
CA HIS A 47 3.78 -7.97 8.20
C HIS A 47 3.39 -9.45 8.32
N GLY A 48 2.30 -9.77 9.00
CA GLY A 48 1.79 -11.16 9.06
C GLY A 48 1.42 -11.71 7.69
N THR A 49 0.77 -10.90 6.86
CA THR A 49 0.42 -11.24 5.46
C THR A 49 1.67 -11.31 4.59
N LEU A 50 2.61 -10.38 4.71
CA LEU A 50 3.85 -10.39 3.94
C LEU A 50 4.71 -11.61 4.26
N ALA A 51 4.83 -11.98 5.54
CA ALA A 51 5.54 -13.20 5.96
C ALA A 51 4.90 -14.46 5.37
N LEU A 52 3.57 -14.54 5.39
CA LEU A 52 2.81 -15.63 4.76
C LEU A 52 3.07 -15.70 3.24
N LEU A 53 3.00 -14.55 2.56
CA LEU A 53 3.20 -14.48 1.12
C LEU A 53 4.65 -14.82 0.74
N ASN A 54 5.65 -14.37 1.50
CA ASN A 54 7.05 -14.72 1.26
C ASN A 54 7.28 -16.23 1.42
N LYS A 55 6.71 -16.84 2.47
CA LYS A 55 6.79 -18.29 2.70
C LYS A 55 6.20 -19.10 1.54
N ASN A 56 5.21 -18.54 0.84
CA ASN A 56 4.57 -19.17 -0.32
C ASN A 56 5.26 -18.84 -1.66
N SER A 57 6.56 -18.58 -1.67
CA SER A 57 7.37 -18.33 -2.88
C SER A 57 6.85 -17.18 -3.76
N ASN A 58 6.24 -16.17 -3.14
CA ASN A 58 5.93 -14.92 -3.82
C ASN A 58 7.10 -13.96 -3.67
N ARG A 59 7.28 -13.08 -4.65
CA ARG A 59 8.30 -12.02 -4.64
C ARG A 59 7.67 -10.72 -4.18
N ILE A 60 8.18 -10.15 -3.09
CA ILE A 60 7.61 -8.94 -2.47
C ILE A 60 8.54 -7.75 -2.69
N PHE A 61 7.97 -6.58 -2.95
CA PHE A 61 8.66 -5.30 -2.94
C PHE A 61 7.93 -4.32 -2.04
N ILE A 62 8.69 -3.49 -1.32
CA ILE A 62 8.17 -2.42 -0.48
C ILE A 62 8.66 -1.10 -1.05
N LEU A 63 7.73 -0.23 -1.42
CA LEU A 63 7.99 1.12 -1.91
C LEU A 63 7.39 2.12 -0.93
N THR A 64 8.24 2.96 -0.33
CA THR A 64 7.81 4.06 0.52
C THR A 64 8.05 5.38 -0.18
N LEU A 65 7.09 6.31 -0.05
CA LEU A 65 7.21 7.61 -0.71
C LEU A 65 8.16 8.54 0.04
N THR A 66 8.07 8.59 1.37
CA THR A 66 8.87 9.47 2.22
C THR A 66 10.01 8.74 2.92
N THR A 67 10.97 9.50 3.43
CA THR A 67 12.07 8.96 4.26
C THR A 67 11.72 8.82 5.73
N GLY A 68 10.51 9.21 6.17
CA GLY A 68 10.13 9.21 7.59
C GLY A 68 10.96 10.14 8.48
N ASN A 69 11.48 11.24 7.92
CA ASN A 69 12.49 12.10 8.54
C ASN A 69 11.95 13.12 9.57
N VAL A 70 10.69 13.01 10.00
CA VAL A 70 10.08 13.91 11.00
C VAL A 70 9.53 13.15 12.22
N GLY A 71 9.55 11.81 12.21
CA GLY A 71 8.96 10.94 13.24
C GLY A 71 9.68 10.89 14.60
N THR A 72 10.33 11.96 15.06
CA THR A 72 10.99 12.03 16.37
C THR A 72 10.58 13.26 17.18
N LYS A 73 10.62 13.15 18.51
CA LYS A 73 10.52 14.29 19.44
C LYS A 73 11.90 14.80 19.88
N ASP A 74 12.96 14.08 19.55
CA ASP A 74 14.33 14.46 19.89
C ASP A 74 14.84 15.54 18.92
N LEU A 75 14.97 16.76 19.43
CA LEU A 75 15.40 17.93 18.66
C LEU A 75 16.90 17.89 18.31
N SER A 76 17.68 16.99 18.90
CA SER A 76 19.10 16.83 18.58
C SER A 76 19.34 16.01 17.30
N ILE A 77 18.34 15.25 16.86
CA ILE A 77 18.42 14.43 15.65
C ILE A 77 18.00 15.26 14.44
N SER A 78 18.90 15.42 13.47
CA SER A 78 18.56 16.10 12.23
C SER A 78 17.63 15.23 11.36
N LYS A 79 16.88 15.85 10.45
CA LYS A 79 16.07 15.13 9.45
C LYS A 79 16.90 14.10 8.67
N ASN A 80 18.13 14.48 8.28
CA ASN A 80 19.01 13.61 7.53
C ASN A 80 19.43 12.39 8.36
N ASP A 81 19.81 12.60 9.62
CA ASP A 81 20.21 11.50 10.51
C ASP A 81 19.03 10.55 10.75
N LEU A 82 17.83 11.09 10.99
CA LEU A 82 16.63 10.29 11.15
C LEU A 82 16.30 9.48 9.90
N SER A 83 16.45 10.05 8.70
CA SER A 83 16.25 9.31 7.44
C SER A 83 17.16 8.10 7.30
N ILE A 84 18.42 8.23 7.74
CA ILE A 84 19.43 7.15 7.70
C ILE A 84 19.07 6.08 8.74
N ILE A 85 18.66 6.49 9.94
CA ILE A 85 18.18 5.59 10.99
C ILE A 85 16.98 4.79 10.49
N ARG A 86 15.93 5.46 10.01
CA ARG A 86 14.68 4.81 9.55
C ARG A 86 14.91 3.89 8.35
N ARG A 87 15.84 4.22 7.45
CA ARG A 87 16.25 3.31 6.37
C ARG A 87 16.83 2.01 6.93
N LYS A 88 17.72 2.09 7.93
CA LYS A 88 18.31 0.91 8.56
C LYS A 88 17.24 0.09 9.27
N GLU A 89 16.37 0.73 10.04
CA GLU A 89 15.25 0.08 10.73
C GLU A 89 14.35 -0.70 9.76
N GLN A 90 13.97 -0.08 8.64
CA GLN A 90 13.15 -0.72 7.62
C GLN A 90 13.84 -1.95 7.02
N ILE A 91 15.12 -1.85 6.68
CA ILE A 91 15.88 -2.97 6.11
C ILE A 91 15.98 -4.12 7.12
N GLU A 92 16.23 -3.83 8.40
CA GLU A 92 16.27 -4.86 9.43
C GLU A 92 14.90 -5.50 9.66
N ALA A 93 13.81 -4.73 9.67
CA ALA A 93 12.45 -5.26 9.75
C ALA A 93 12.12 -6.17 8.55
N MET A 94 12.50 -5.77 7.35
CA MET A 94 12.35 -6.56 6.12
C MET A 94 13.12 -7.89 6.17
N LYS A 95 14.33 -7.90 6.73
CA LYS A 95 15.11 -9.13 6.91
C LYS A 95 14.40 -10.15 7.79
N VAL A 96 13.67 -9.70 8.82
CA VAL A 96 12.85 -10.60 9.67
C VAL A 96 11.74 -11.28 8.86
N LEU A 97 11.21 -10.61 7.84
CA LEU A 97 10.23 -11.19 6.91
C LEU A 97 10.87 -12.08 5.83
N GLY A 98 12.20 -12.17 5.78
CA GLY A 98 12.95 -12.89 4.75
C GLY A 98 13.09 -12.11 3.44
N LEU A 99 13.00 -10.77 3.48
CA LEU A 99 13.21 -9.88 2.35
C LEU A 99 14.61 -9.25 2.39
N SER A 100 15.20 -9.00 1.22
CA SER A 100 16.50 -8.35 1.07
C SER A 100 16.38 -6.86 0.74
N GLU A 101 17.50 -6.12 0.87
CA GLU A 101 17.52 -4.66 0.66
C GLU A 101 17.17 -4.25 -0.79
N ASP A 102 17.45 -5.08 -1.80
CA ASP A 102 17.08 -4.83 -3.20
C ASP A 102 15.56 -4.87 -3.43
N GLN A 103 14.80 -5.38 -2.46
CA GLN A 103 13.34 -5.37 -2.45
C GLN A 103 12.76 -4.11 -1.80
N TYR A 104 13.61 -3.19 -1.31
CA TYR A 104 13.21 -1.92 -0.71
C TYR A 104 13.46 -0.74 -1.64
N ILE A 105 12.43 0.08 -1.85
CA ILE A 105 12.47 1.30 -2.64
C ILE A 105 11.99 2.44 -1.78
N ASN A 106 12.72 3.56 -1.79
CA ASN A 106 12.31 4.79 -1.14
C ASN A 106 12.44 5.94 -2.14
N LEU A 107 11.37 6.73 -2.33
CA LEU A 107 11.38 7.81 -3.32
C LEU A 107 12.03 9.11 -2.84
N GLY A 108 12.36 9.20 -1.54
CA GLY A 108 13.16 10.29 -0.98
C GLY A 108 12.38 11.56 -0.61
N TYR A 109 11.05 11.54 -0.57
CA TYR A 109 10.27 12.72 -0.20
C TYR A 109 10.34 13.01 1.31
N ASP A 110 10.13 14.27 1.69
CA ASP A 110 10.03 14.68 3.09
C ASP A 110 8.73 14.17 3.74
N ASP A 111 8.86 13.65 4.94
CA ASP A 111 7.74 13.24 5.79
C ASP A 111 6.88 14.46 6.19
N GLY A 112 5.57 14.31 6.04
CA GLY A 112 4.54 15.32 6.27
C GLY A 112 4.39 16.31 5.11
N ARG A 113 5.02 16.07 3.95
CA ARG A 113 5.07 17.02 2.84
C ARG A 113 4.54 16.50 1.52
N LEU A 114 4.06 15.25 1.43
CA LEU A 114 3.65 14.65 0.16
C LEU A 114 2.55 15.45 -0.56
N GLU A 115 1.61 16.03 0.18
CA GLU A 115 0.51 16.82 -0.41
C GLU A 115 0.97 18.14 -1.06
N PHE A 116 2.19 18.60 -0.76
CA PHE A 116 2.78 19.81 -1.34
C PHE A 116 3.80 19.53 -2.45
N SER A 117 4.15 18.27 -2.65
CA SER A 117 5.05 17.84 -3.72
C SER A 117 4.34 17.82 -5.07
N ASP A 118 5.11 17.83 -6.16
CA ASP A 118 4.56 17.72 -7.51
C ASP A 118 3.88 16.35 -7.69
N ARG A 119 2.57 16.39 -7.96
CA ARG A 119 1.74 15.19 -8.11
C ARG A 119 2.17 14.34 -9.31
N GLU A 120 2.43 14.97 -10.45
CA GLU A 120 2.76 14.26 -11.68
C GLU A 120 4.14 13.61 -11.56
N GLU A 121 5.08 14.27 -10.89
CA GLU A 121 6.41 13.73 -10.59
C GLU A 121 6.32 12.47 -9.72
N ILE A 122 5.55 12.51 -8.63
CA ILE A 122 5.39 11.34 -7.75
C ILE A 122 4.72 10.19 -8.48
N ILE A 123 3.64 10.46 -9.22
CA ILE A 123 2.94 9.44 -10.01
C ILE A 123 3.90 8.83 -11.04
N GLY A 124 4.67 9.65 -11.76
CA GLY A 124 5.66 9.19 -12.73
C GLY A 124 6.71 8.25 -12.12
N LYS A 125 7.17 8.54 -10.89
CA LYS A 125 8.08 7.64 -10.16
C LYS A 125 7.41 6.33 -9.74
N ILE A 126 6.17 6.36 -9.26
CA ILE A 126 5.43 5.14 -8.91
C ILE A 126 5.21 4.29 -10.18
N VAL A 127 4.77 4.90 -11.28
CA VAL A 127 4.58 4.24 -12.59
C VAL A 127 5.87 3.61 -13.08
N TYR A 128 7.02 4.30 -12.94
CA TYR A 128 8.31 3.73 -13.29
C TYR A 128 8.57 2.40 -12.57
N TYR A 129 8.33 2.33 -11.26
CA TYR A 129 8.52 1.11 -10.50
C TYR A 129 7.46 0.04 -10.79
N ILE A 130 6.20 0.41 -11.00
CA ILE A 130 5.16 -0.52 -11.47
C ILE A 130 5.59 -1.17 -12.79
N ARG A 131 6.07 -0.39 -13.77
CA ARG A 131 6.50 -0.90 -15.08
C ARG A 131 7.80 -1.71 -15.00
N LYS A 132 8.71 -1.36 -14.09
CA LYS A 132 9.96 -2.09 -13.84
C LYS A 132 9.73 -3.43 -13.16
N ILE A 133 8.87 -3.46 -12.14
CA ILE A 133 8.60 -4.63 -11.28
C ILE A 133 7.56 -5.55 -11.91
N LYS A 134 6.59 -4.99 -12.64
CA LYS A 134 5.42 -5.69 -13.21
C LYS A 134 4.68 -6.52 -12.16
N PRO A 135 4.18 -5.89 -11.07
CA PRO A 135 3.50 -6.63 -10.00
C PRO A 135 2.20 -7.26 -10.50
N ASP A 136 1.93 -8.50 -10.08
CA ASP A 136 0.62 -9.15 -10.20
C ASP A 136 -0.39 -8.51 -9.25
N VAL A 137 0.09 -8.05 -8.09
CA VAL A 137 -0.72 -7.48 -7.02
C VAL A 137 -0.06 -6.21 -6.50
N LEU A 138 -0.83 -5.13 -6.42
CA LEU A 138 -0.44 -3.91 -5.73
C LEU A 138 -1.23 -3.78 -4.43
N MET A 139 -0.52 -3.57 -3.33
CA MET A 139 -1.09 -3.26 -2.01
C MET A 139 -0.82 -1.79 -1.69
N SER A 140 -1.80 -1.09 -1.12
CA SER A 140 -1.64 0.28 -0.63
C SER A 140 -2.68 0.58 0.44
N PHE A 141 -2.59 1.75 1.04
CA PHE A 141 -3.61 2.27 1.94
C PHE A 141 -4.94 2.43 1.19
N ASP A 142 -6.04 2.12 1.88
CA ASP A 142 -7.37 2.46 1.41
C ASP A 142 -7.54 3.99 1.46
N PRO A 143 -7.84 4.68 0.33
CA PRO A 143 -8.11 6.12 0.35
C PRO A 143 -9.34 6.51 1.16
N GLY A 144 -10.24 5.54 1.46
CA GLY A 144 -11.43 5.66 2.29
C GLY A 144 -12.53 6.56 1.71
N TYR A 145 -13.79 6.28 2.07
CA TYR A 145 -14.90 7.24 1.90
C TYR A 145 -15.17 7.90 3.26
N ASN A 146 -15.10 9.24 3.34
CA ASN A 146 -15.30 10.02 4.58
C ASN A 146 -14.31 9.74 5.75
N TYR A 147 -13.27 8.92 5.56
CA TYR A 147 -12.24 8.63 6.58
C TYR A 147 -11.12 9.70 6.65
N GLN A 148 -11.33 10.86 6.02
CA GLN A 148 -10.32 11.93 5.91
C GLN A 148 -9.97 12.61 7.24
N LEU A 149 -10.72 12.36 8.33
CA LEU A 149 -10.52 13.03 9.61
C LEU A 149 -9.34 12.48 10.44
N TRP A 150 -8.87 11.25 10.17
CA TRP A 150 -7.86 10.59 11.02
C TRP A 150 -6.64 10.03 10.30
N HIS A 151 -6.62 10.04 8.96
CA HIS A 151 -5.40 9.72 8.21
C HIS A 151 -4.48 10.93 8.13
N LYS A 152 -3.23 10.74 8.55
CA LYS A 152 -2.14 11.69 8.31
C LYS A 152 -2.11 12.04 6.82
N SER A 153 -1.83 13.30 6.48
CA SER A 153 -1.89 13.81 5.10
C SER A 153 -1.12 12.95 4.10
N ASP A 154 0.04 12.46 4.52
CA ASP A 154 0.89 11.59 3.71
C ASP A 154 0.28 10.22 3.39
N HIS A 155 -0.44 9.57 4.32
CA HIS A 155 -1.14 8.30 4.04
C HIS A 155 -2.23 8.50 2.99
N ARG A 156 -3.01 9.56 3.14
CA ARG A 156 -4.04 9.95 2.17
C ARG A 156 -3.43 10.23 0.81
N ALA A 157 -2.37 11.06 0.76
CA ALA A 157 -1.69 11.39 -0.47
C ALA A 157 -1.15 10.11 -1.14
N SER A 158 -0.45 9.25 -0.39
CA SER A 158 0.08 7.99 -0.87
C SER A 158 -0.99 7.08 -1.48
N ALA A 159 -2.14 6.92 -0.81
CA ALA A 159 -3.27 6.13 -1.31
C ALA A 159 -3.78 6.64 -2.67
N TYR A 160 -4.08 7.94 -2.79
CA TYR A 160 -4.58 8.53 -4.03
C TYR A 160 -3.54 8.56 -5.15
N LEU A 161 -2.28 8.86 -4.84
CA LEU A 161 -1.18 8.87 -5.81
C LEU A 161 -0.95 7.47 -6.37
N THR A 162 -1.02 6.46 -5.52
CA THR A 162 -0.87 5.06 -5.93
C THR A 162 -2.04 4.60 -6.78
N ALA A 163 -3.28 4.93 -6.39
CA ALA A 163 -4.47 4.59 -7.16
C ALA A 163 -4.45 5.20 -8.58
N ASP A 164 -3.97 6.43 -8.72
CA ASP A 164 -3.83 7.08 -10.02
C ASP A 164 -2.67 6.49 -10.84
N ALA A 165 -1.56 6.12 -10.20
CA ALA A 165 -0.44 5.47 -10.88
C ALA A 165 -0.82 4.11 -11.50
N VAL A 166 -1.75 3.37 -10.90
CA VAL A 166 -2.24 2.09 -11.45
C VAL A 166 -3.08 2.30 -12.73
N ARG A 167 -3.64 3.50 -12.94
CA ARG A 167 -4.45 3.82 -14.13
C ARG A 167 -3.62 4.28 -15.34
N ALA A 168 -2.32 4.48 -15.18
CA ALA A 168 -1.44 5.17 -16.14
C ALA A 168 -0.51 4.26 -16.97
#